data_AF-A0A2H6HSQ1-F1
#
_entry.id   AF-A0A2H6HSQ1-F1
#
_cell.length_a   1.000
_cell.length_b   1.000
_cell.length_c   1.000
_cell.angle_alpha   90.00
_cell.angle_beta   90.00
_cell.angle_gamma   90.00
#
_symmetry.space_group_name_H-M   'P 1'
#
loop_
_entity.id
_entity.type
_entity.pdbx_description
1 polymer ?
#
loop_
_entity_poly.entity_id
_entity_poly.type
_entity_poly.pdbx_seq_one_letter_code
_entity_poly.pdbx_strand_id
1 'polypeptide(L)'
;MVVIEFFSGFNPNSPVAHFAHLGGMLFGFVYLQWPKWKYKLKRAQGDQQRKQHLKVVYRREDEVRKLQKEVDDLLDKINQSGLDALTASDKKHLEEASRKLRDWEKQGGSRS
;
A
#
# COMPACT_ATOMS: atom_id res chain seq x y z
N MET A 1 37.35 28.72 19.48
CA MET A 1 38.08 29.77 18.75
C MET A 1 38.50 29.37 17.31
N VAL A 2 38.02 28.25 16.73
CA VAL A 2 38.50 27.79 15.41
C VAL A 2 37.62 28.26 14.24
N VAL A 3 36.32 28.46 14.46
CA VAL A 3 35.38 28.84 13.38
C VAL A 3 35.49 30.33 13.01
N ILE A 4 35.88 31.18 13.96
CA ILE A 4 36.00 32.63 13.75
C ILE A 4 37.29 32.96 12.97
N GLU A 5 38.37 32.19 13.15
CA GLU A 5 39.58 32.30 12.32
C GLU A 5 39.39 31.74 10.91
N PHE A 6 38.51 30.76 10.73
CA PHE A 6 38.20 30.21 9.39
C PHE A 6 37.50 31.23 8.47
N PHE A 7 36.81 32.22 9.05
CA PHE A 7 36.07 33.24 8.30
C PHE A 7 36.77 34.61 8.24
N SER A 8 37.75 34.89 9.10
CA SER A 8 38.41 36.21 9.15
C SER A 8 39.42 36.45 8.01
N GLY A 9 39.78 35.41 7.24
CA GLY A 9 40.68 35.50 6.08
C GLY A 9 40.00 35.88 4.75
N PHE A 10 38.67 36.09 4.72
CA PHE A 10 37.93 36.40 3.50
C PHE A 10 38.09 37.86 3.07
N ASN A 11 39.21 38.13 2.41
CA ASN A 11 39.48 39.40 1.73
C ASN A 11 38.57 39.49 0.47
N PRO A 12 37.68 40.50 0.34
CA PRO A 12 36.57 40.50 -0.63
C PRO A 12 36.94 40.78 -2.10
N ASN A 13 38.23 40.93 -2.43
CA ASN A 13 38.70 41.33 -3.76
C ASN A 13 39.35 40.20 -4.59
N SER A 14 38.89 38.95 -4.45
CA SER A 14 39.45 37.82 -5.23
C SER A 14 38.38 37.00 -5.97
N PRO A 15 38.67 36.49 -7.18
CA PRO A 15 37.78 35.57 -7.90
C PRO A 15 37.35 34.36 -7.07
N VAL A 16 38.20 33.92 -6.13
CA VAL A 16 37.98 32.79 -5.22
C VAL A 16 36.81 33.04 -4.27
N ALA A 17 36.56 34.29 -3.86
CA ALA A 17 35.45 34.61 -2.96
C ALA A 17 34.08 34.36 -3.61
N HIS A 18 33.95 34.64 -4.91
CA HIS A 18 32.72 34.37 -5.65
C HIS A 18 32.45 32.88 -5.80
N PHE A 19 33.49 32.06 -6.06
CA PHE A 19 33.35 30.61 -6.12
C PHE A 19 33.04 29.99 -4.75
N ALA A 20 33.64 30.50 -3.68
CA ALA A 20 33.34 30.06 -2.33
C ALA A 20 31.88 30.35 -1.95
N HIS A 21 31.38 31.55 -2.29
CA HIS A 21 29.98 31.88 -2.05
C HIS A 21 29.03 31.04 -2.91
N LEU A 22 29.35 30.83 -4.19
CA LEU A 22 28.56 29.98 -5.09
C LEU A 22 28.53 28.52 -4.61
N GLY A 23 29.67 28.00 -4.14
CA GLY A 23 29.77 26.68 -3.53
C GLY A 23 28.95 26.58 -2.24
N GLY A 24 29.00 27.60 -1.38
CA GLY A 24 28.20 27.67 -0.16
C GLY A 24 26.70 27.73 -0.44
N MET A 25 26.27 28.50 -1.45
CA MET A 25 24.87 28.57 -1.87
C MET A 25 24.38 27.25 -2.45
N LEU A 26 25.17 26.61 -3.31
CA LEU A 26 24.83 25.30 -3.88
C LEU A 26 24.75 24.23 -2.78
N PHE A 27 25.75 24.18 -1.90
CA PHE A 27 25.80 23.24 -0.79
C PHE A 27 24.64 23.44 0.18
N GLY A 28 24.36 24.69 0.57
CA GLY A 28 23.24 25.05 1.44
C GLY A 28 21.89 24.69 0.81
N PHE A 29 21.72 24.93 -0.49
CA PHE A 29 20.52 24.51 -1.23
C PHE A 29 20.36 23.00 -1.20
N VAL A 30 21.38 22.23 -1.59
CA VAL A 30 21.33 20.76 -1.58
C VAL A 30 21.04 20.22 -0.17
N TYR A 31 21.70 20.78 0.85
CA TYR A 31 21.51 20.39 2.25
C TYR A 31 20.05 20.56 2.72
N LEU A 32 19.41 21.68 2.37
CA LEU A 32 18.01 21.94 2.71
C LEU A 32 17.03 21.07 1.92
N GLN A 33 17.35 20.69 0.68
CA GLN A 33 16.46 19.87 -0.15
C GLN A 33 16.62 18.37 0.06
N TRP A 34 17.77 17.91 0.54
CA TRP A 34 18.07 16.51 0.84
C TRP A 34 17.00 15.80 1.70
N PRO A 35 16.53 16.35 2.84
CA PRO A 35 15.45 15.74 3.60
C PRO A 35 14.14 15.68 2.79
N LYS A 36 13.77 16.73 2.05
CA LYS A 36 12.52 16.76 1.28
C LYS A 36 12.48 15.67 0.20
N TRP A 37 13.59 15.45 -0.50
CA TRP A 37 13.71 14.37 -1.47
C TRP A 37 13.60 13.00 -0.82
N LYS A 38 14.25 12.79 0.34
CA LYS A 38 14.11 11.57 1.14
C LYS A 38 12.67 11.33 1.61
N TYR A 39 11.97 12.35 2.11
CA TYR A 39 10.58 12.23 2.52
C TYR A 39 9.64 11.91 1.34
N LYS A 40 9.83 12.56 0.19
CA LYS A 40 9.06 12.25 -1.03
C LYS A 40 9.28 10.82 -1.50
N LEU A 41 10.52 10.33 -1.51
CA LEU A 41 10.84 8.97 -1.92
C LEU A 41 10.24 7.93 -0.96
N LYS A 42 10.37 8.14 0.37
CA LYS A 42 9.75 7.28 1.38
C LYS A 42 8.22 7.26 1.26
N ARG A 43 7.59 8.41 1.01
CA ARG A 43 6.13 8.51 0.83
C ARG A 43 5.67 7.78 -0.42
N ALA A 44 6.36 7.95 -1.55
CA ALA A 44 6.04 7.25 -2.79
C ALA A 44 6.14 5.72 -2.61
N GLN A 45 7.17 5.24 -1.91
CA GLN A 45 7.34 3.83 -1.59
C GLN A 45 6.22 3.30 -0.66
N GLY A 46 5.84 4.07 0.37
CA GLY A 46 4.72 3.73 1.26
C GLY A 46 3.37 3.73 0.55
N ASP A 47 3.11 4.69 -0.33
CA ASP A 47 1.89 4.76 -1.13
C ASP A 47 1.78 3.56 -2.08
N GLN A 48 2.88 3.12 -2.67
CA GLN A 48 2.91 1.91 -3.51
C GLN A 48 2.60 0.64 -2.71
N GLN A 49 3.15 0.50 -1.50
CA GLN A 49 2.84 -0.65 -0.63
C GLN A 49 1.36 -0.65 -0.20
N ARG A 50 0.82 0.51 0.17
CA ARG A 50 -0.59 0.66 0.55
C ARG A 50 -1.54 0.30 -0.61
N LYS A 51 -1.23 0.73 -1.84
CA LYS A 51 -2.01 0.35 -3.04
C LYS A 51 -2.01 -1.16 -3.27
N GLN A 52 -0.88 -1.83 -3.06
CA GLN A 52 -0.80 -3.29 -3.19
C GLN A 52 -1.65 -4.00 -2.13
N HIS A 53 -1.59 -3.57 -0.88
CA HIS A 53 -2.41 -4.13 0.18
C HIS A 53 -3.91 -3.95 -0.10
N LEU A 54 -4.33 -2.74 -0.48
CA LEU A 54 -5.72 -2.46 -0.86
C LEU A 54 -6.20 -3.34 -2.04
N LYS A 55 -5.33 -3.59 -3.03
CA LYS A 55 -5.66 -4.48 -4.15
C LYS A 55 -5.90 -5.93 -3.70
N VAL A 56 -5.13 -6.43 -2.73
CA VAL A 56 -5.33 -7.78 -2.18
C VAL A 56 -6.63 -7.86 -1.38
N VAL A 57 -6.93 -6.84 -0.56
CA VAL A 57 -8.19 -6.78 0.20
C VAL A 57 -9.40 -6.80 -0.74
N TYR A 58 -9.42 -5.92 -1.75
CA TYR A 58 -10.54 -5.85 -2.70
C TYR A 58 -10.72 -7.16 -3.48
N ARG A 59 -9.62 -7.79 -3.89
CA ARG A 59 -9.66 -9.08 -4.58
C ARG A 59 -10.28 -10.18 -3.70
N ARG A 60 -9.95 -10.19 -2.40
CA ARG A 60 -10.49 -11.16 -1.44
C ARG A 60 -11.98 -10.94 -1.19
N GLU A 61 -12.43 -9.69 -1.11
CA GLU A 61 -13.85 -9.35 -1.00
C GLU A 61 -14.65 -9.80 -2.23
N ASP A 62 -14.12 -9.58 -3.44
CA ASP A 62 -14.76 -10.04 -4.67
C ASP A 62 -14.87 -11.57 -4.74
N GLU A 63 -13.85 -12.31 -4.26
CA GLU A 63 -13.91 -13.77 -4.18
C GLU A 63 -15.00 -14.24 -3.20
N VAL A 64 -15.12 -13.60 -2.03
CA VAL A 64 -16.17 -13.91 -1.05
C VAL A 64 -17.56 -13.60 -1.61
N ARG A 65 -17.74 -12.47 -2.29
CA ARG A 65 -19.01 -12.11 -2.94
C ARG A 65 -19.45 -13.13 -3.97
N LYS A 66 -18.52 -13.66 -4.77
CA LYS A 66 -18.81 -14.73 -5.75
C LYS A 66 -19.24 -16.02 -5.05
N LEU A 67 -18.52 -16.41 -3.98
CA LEU A 67 -18.88 -17.58 -3.19
C LEU A 67 -20.27 -17.45 -2.56
N GLN A 68 -20.60 -16.28 -2.00
CA GLN A 68 -21.95 -16.00 -1.46
C GLN A 68 -23.02 -16.16 -2.54
N LYS A 69 -22.78 -15.59 -3.73
CA LYS A 69 -23.71 -15.72 -4.85
C LYS A 69 -23.91 -17.17 -5.28
N GLU A 70 -22.84 -17.96 -5.37
CA GLU A 70 -22.93 -19.39 -5.70
C GLU A 70 -23.74 -20.17 -4.65
N VAL A 71 -23.59 -19.81 -3.37
CA VAL A 71 -24.41 -20.40 -2.29
C VAL A 71 -25.87 -19.99 -2.46
N ASP A 72 -26.17 -18.72 -2.67
CA ASP A 72 -27.53 -18.21 -2.85
C ASP A 72 -28.23 -18.85 -4.05
N ASP A 73 -27.54 -18.93 -5.21
CA ASP A 73 -28.05 -19.56 -6.43
C ASP A 73 -28.39 -21.05 -6.17
N LEU A 74 -27.60 -21.74 -5.35
CA LEU A 74 -27.86 -23.13 -4.99
C LEU A 74 -29.02 -23.28 -4.00
N LEU A 75 -29.14 -22.37 -3.03
CA LEU A 75 -30.26 -22.31 -2.10
C LEU A 75 -31.57 -22.07 -2.84
N ASP A 76 -31.56 -21.19 -3.84
CA ASP A 76 -32.72 -20.95 -4.71
C ASP A 76 -33.09 -22.19 -5.51
N LYS A 77 -32.09 -22.90 -6.07
CA LYS A 77 -32.33 -24.17 -6.78
C LYS A 77 -32.94 -25.23 -5.87
N ILE A 78 -32.46 -25.37 -4.64
CA ILE A 78 -33.02 -26.28 -3.62
C ILE A 78 -34.46 -25.88 -3.30
N ASN A 79 -34.71 -24.59 -3.08
CA ASN A 79 -36.02 -24.08 -2.72
C ASN A 79 -37.06 -24.32 -3.83
N GLN A 80 -36.66 -24.22 -5.10
CA GLN A 80 -37.55 -24.43 -6.25
C GLN A 80 -37.75 -25.91 -6.63
N SER A 81 -36.69 -26.72 -6.52
CA SER A 81 -36.64 -28.06 -7.14
C SER A 81 -36.61 -29.21 -6.12
N GLY A 82 -36.48 -28.90 -4.82
CA GLY A 82 -36.28 -29.88 -3.75
C GLY A 82 -34.82 -30.35 -3.62
N LEU A 83 -34.52 -31.07 -2.54
CA LEU A 83 -33.19 -31.58 -2.20
C LEU A 83 -32.63 -32.55 -3.26
N ASP A 84 -33.49 -33.24 -4.00
CA ASP A 84 -33.12 -34.22 -5.02
C ASP A 84 -32.51 -33.59 -6.29
N ALA A 85 -32.59 -32.26 -6.43
CA ALA A 85 -31.96 -31.51 -7.53
C ALA A 85 -30.47 -31.21 -7.30
N LEU A 86 -29.93 -31.52 -6.12
CA LEU A 86 -28.49 -31.39 -5.83
C LEU A 86 -27.74 -32.64 -6.31
N THR A 87 -26.79 -32.43 -7.23
CA THR A 87 -25.85 -33.49 -7.57
C THR A 87 -24.78 -33.64 -6.48
N ALA A 88 -24.11 -34.79 -6.42
CA ALA A 88 -22.96 -34.97 -5.52
C ALA A 88 -21.83 -33.94 -5.78
N SER A 89 -21.73 -33.44 -7.02
CA SER A 89 -20.83 -32.35 -7.40
C SER A 89 -21.24 -31.02 -6.77
N ASP A 90 -22.53 -30.68 -6.80
CA ASP A 90 -23.06 -29.43 -6.23
C ASP A 90 -22.85 -29.39 -4.72
N LYS A 91 -23.08 -30.53 -4.04
CA LYS A 91 -22.83 -30.66 -2.59
C LYS A 91 -21.37 -30.42 -2.23
N LYS A 92 -20.43 -30.91 -3.04
CA LYS A 92 -18.99 -30.71 -2.82
C LYS A 92 -18.60 -29.23 -3.01
N HIS A 93 -19.09 -28.59 -4.06
CA HIS A 93 -18.85 -27.16 -4.29
C HIS A 93 -19.41 -26.30 -3.16
N LEU A 94 -20.62 -26.62 -2.66
CA LEU A 94 -21.23 -25.95 -1.52
C LEU A 94 -20.39 -26.10 -0.25
N GLU A 95 -19.89 -27.31 0.03
CA GLU A 95 -19.07 -27.55 1.22
C GLU A 95 -17.76 -26.75 1.15
N GLU A 96 -17.12 -26.70 -0.01
CA GLU A 96 -15.91 -25.91 -0.23
C GLU A 96 -16.16 -24.41 -0.09
N ALA A 97 -17.25 -23.90 -0.67
CA ALA A 97 -17.65 -22.50 -0.57
C ALA A 97 -17.98 -22.11 0.89
N SER A 98 -18.78 -22.93 1.58
CA SER A 98 -19.13 -22.76 2.99
C SER A 98 -17.89 -22.76 3.89
N ARG A 99 -16.94 -23.67 3.64
CA ARG A 99 -15.67 -23.73 4.39
C ARG A 99 -14.85 -22.46 4.21
N LYS A 100 -14.68 -22.01 2.96
CA LYS A 100 -13.95 -20.76 2.65
C LYS A 100 -14.60 -19.52 3.26
N LEU A 101 -15.92 -19.45 3.24
CA LEU A 101 -16.68 -18.35 3.84
C LEU A 101 -16.52 -18.32 5.36
N ARG A 102 -16.66 -19.47 6.03
CA ARG A 102 -16.46 -19.61 7.48
C ARG A 102 -15.04 -19.25 7.90
N ASP A 103 -14.04 -19.66 7.13
CA ASP A 103 -12.64 -19.34 7.42
C ASP A 103 -12.36 -17.85 7.24
N TRP A 104 -13.03 -17.19 6.28
CA TRP A 104 -12.99 -15.74 6.11
C TRP A 104 -13.66 -14.99 7.28
N GLU A 105 -14.82 -15.45 7.76
CA GLU A 105 -15.49 -14.88 8.94
C GLU A 105 -14.62 -14.99 10.21
N LYS A 106 -14.00 -16.15 10.45
CA LYS A 106 -13.07 -16.36 11.58
C LYS A 106 -11.86 -15.45 11.55
N GLN A 107 -11.43 -15.01 10.37
CA GLN A 107 -10.31 -14.07 10.20
C GLN A 107 -10.73 -12.61 10.44
N GLY A 108 -11.94 -12.37 10.95
CA GLY A 108 -12.48 -11.02 11.17
C GLY A 108 -13.01 -10.40 9.90
N GLY A 109 -13.66 -11.23 9.06
CA GLY A 109 -14.25 -10.86 7.77
C GLY A 109 -14.82 -9.45 7.81
N SER A 110 -14.14 -8.58 7.04
CA SER A 110 -14.27 -7.12 6.99
C SER A 110 -15.16 -6.56 8.09
N ARG A 111 -14.62 -6.37 9.30
CA ARG A 111 -15.32 -5.61 10.35
C ARG A 111 -15.75 -4.27 9.76
N SER A 112 -17.06 -4.22 9.46
CA SER A 112 -17.95 -3.13 9.03
C SER A 112 -17.32 -1.75 8.86
#